data_AF-A0A3D4TFX6-F1
#
_entry.id   AF-A0A3D4TFX6-F1
#
_cell.length_a   1.000
_cell.length_b   1.000
_cell.length_c   1.000
_cell.angle_alpha   90.00
_cell.angle_beta   90.00
_cell.angle_gamma   90.00
#
_symmetry.space_group_name_H-M   'P 1'
#
loop_
_entity.id
_entity.type
_entity.pdbx_description
1 polymer ?
#
loop_
_entity_poly.entity_id
_entity_poly.type
_entity_poly.pdbx_seq_one_letter_code
_entity_poly.pdbx_strand_id
1 'polypeptide(L)'
;YRQGPFVEVNCVHPQGEAGDWFSRAQGGTLYFHEVDELPAPLQGQLSHRMRGLPAGHAEAQVAGPIRVIASTSADLEQRVREKQFSRALLAGLEFLTVDIPPLRERVEDIGALAARSLELHGFNPHVLGDDVMEALCAHDWPGNLLEMERVVVRLAVMTGGRCIRRDDLARHAPDLAAGNLSGDAGHVAQLPPRVEETAIPGPAQQDAPRAAHEGLHDGLKRALAYLKDHAAEPLTLGDLARQAHVSQSHLGFLFRSELGTTFKLLLQQLRIEHAKQLLRDGQRLRITDVALQVGFGDLSHFEKSFRRAVGVSPRSYRRTPDQ
;
A
#
# COMPACT_ATOMS: atom_id res chain seq x y z
N TYR A 1 -19.06 4.39 19.65
CA TYR A 1 -18.29 3.12 19.59
C TYR A 1 -19.01 2.07 20.42
N ARG A 2 -19.41 0.94 19.81
CA ARG A 2 -19.81 -0.25 20.60
C ARG A 2 -18.51 -0.96 20.99
N GLN A 3 -18.38 -1.37 22.26
CA GLN A 3 -17.20 -2.11 22.76
C GLN A 3 -17.25 -3.62 22.48
N GLY A 4 -18.17 -4.07 21.62
CA GLY A 4 -18.32 -5.49 21.28
C GLY A 4 -17.32 -5.97 20.22
N PRO A 5 -17.30 -7.30 19.95
CA PRO A 5 -16.38 -7.90 18.98
C PRO A 5 -16.57 -7.33 17.57
N PHE A 6 -15.47 -7.10 16.85
CA PHE A 6 -15.48 -6.81 15.42
C PHE A 6 -15.09 -8.08 14.66
N VAL A 7 -16.01 -8.60 13.86
CA VAL A 7 -15.79 -9.79 13.04
C VAL A 7 -15.84 -9.38 11.58
N GLU A 8 -14.75 -9.64 10.88
CA GLU A 8 -14.64 -9.43 9.43
C GLU A 8 -14.80 -10.76 8.70
N VAL A 9 -15.56 -10.74 7.62
CA VAL A 9 -15.76 -11.86 6.69
C VAL A 9 -15.41 -11.36 5.29
N ASN A 10 -14.35 -11.92 4.71
CA ASN A 10 -14.03 -11.72 3.31
C ASN A 10 -14.91 -12.67 2.47
N CYS A 11 -15.75 -12.10 1.60
CA CYS A 11 -16.74 -12.87 0.84
C CYS A 11 -16.19 -13.56 -0.42
N VAL A 12 -14.98 -13.21 -0.87
CA VAL A 12 -14.25 -13.91 -1.94
C VAL A 12 -13.83 -15.30 -1.48
N HIS A 13 -13.36 -15.40 -0.25
CA HIS A 13 -12.92 -16.64 0.38
C HIS A 13 -13.52 -16.80 1.79
N PRO A 14 -14.84 -17.02 1.89
CA PRO A 14 -15.53 -17.07 3.17
C PRO A 14 -15.07 -18.30 3.97
N GLN A 15 -14.57 -18.07 5.18
CA GLN A 15 -14.22 -19.15 6.10
C GLN A 15 -15.32 -19.38 7.13
N GLY A 16 -15.86 -20.59 7.17
CA GLY A 16 -16.94 -20.99 8.08
C GLY A 16 -18.34 -20.70 7.53
N GLU A 17 -19.34 -20.90 8.37
CA GLU A 17 -20.74 -20.70 8.01
C GLU A 17 -21.31 -19.40 8.60
N ALA A 18 -22.44 -18.94 8.05
CA ALA A 18 -23.11 -17.74 8.53
C ALA A 18 -23.51 -17.83 10.02
N GLY A 19 -23.76 -19.03 10.56
CA GLY A 19 -24.03 -19.21 11.99
C GLY A 19 -22.87 -18.79 12.88
N ASP A 20 -21.65 -19.18 12.51
CA ASP A 20 -20.45 -18.92 13.31
C ASP A 20 -20.09 -17.44 13.29
N TRP A 21 -20.26 -16.78 12.15
CA TRP A 21 -20.00 -15.34 12.02
C TRP A 21 -20.88 -14.52 12.95
N PHE A 22 -22.19 -14.82 12.97
CA PHE A 22 -23.14 -14.14 13.85
C PHE A 22 -22.89 -14.45 15.32
N SER A 23 -22.53 -15.69 15.65
CA SER A 23 -22.18 -16.08 17.02
C SER A 23 -20.95 -15.31 17.53
N ARG A 24 -19.91 -15.19 16.71
CA ARG A 24 -18.69 -14.44 17.05
C ARG A 24 -18.91 -12.93 17.16
N ALA A 25 -19.90 -12.39 16.43
CA ALA A 25 -20.19 -10.96 16.39
C ALA A 25 -21.25 -10.51 17.41
N GLN A 26 -21.70 -11.40 18.31
CA GLN A 26 -22.74 -11.09 19.29
C GLN A 26 -22.40 -9.85 20.14
N GLY A 27 -23.33 -8.91 20.22
CA GLY A 27 -23.14 -7.62 20.92
C GLY A 27 -22.17 -6.65 20.24
N GLY A 28 -21.65 -6.99 19.05
CA GLY A 28 -20.62 -6.25 18.33
C GLY A 28 -21.01 -5.84 16.91
N THR A 29 -20.05 -5.91 16.00
CA THR A 29 -20.18 -5.56 14.58
C THR A 29 -19.67 -6.70 13.70
N LEU A 30 -20.46 -7.08 12.71
CA LEU A 30 -20.11 -8.01 11.64
C LEU A 30 -19.92 -7.22 10.35
N TYR A 31 -18.73 -7.27 9.77
CA TYR A 31 -18.38 -6.61 8.52
C TYR A 31 -18.19 -7.64 7.40
N PHE A 32 -18.90 -7.46 6.30
CA PHE A 32 -18.75 -8.23 5.06
C PHE A 32 -17.97 -7.41 4.03
N HIS A 33 -16.81 -7.90 3.64
CA HIS A 33 -16.01 -7.30 2.57
C HIS A 33 -16.33 -7.98 1.24
N GLU A 34 -16.62 -7.18 0.22
CA GLU A 34 -16.97 -7.63 -1.15
C GLU A 34 -18.17 -8.58 -1.18
N VAL A 35 -19.29 -8.15 -0.60
CA VAL A 35 -20.48 -9.01 -0.42
C VAL A 35 -21.04 -9.58 -1.73
N ASP A 36 -20.77 -8.94 -2.87
CA ASP A 36 -21.19 -9.41 -4.19
C ASP A 36 -20.52 -10.73 -4.62
N GLU A 37 -19.34 -11.03 -4.08
CA GLU A 37 -18.62 -12.28 -4.35
C GLU A 37 -19.11 -13.46 -3.50
N LEU A 38 -20.03 -13.23 -2.56
CA LEU A 38 -20.49 -14.28 -1.65
C LEU A 38 -21.19 -15.41 -2.42
N PRO A 39 -20.84 -16.69 -2.19
CA PRO A 39 -21.53 -17.81 -2.83
C PRO A 39 -23.04 -17.84 -2.54
N ALA A 40 -23.85 -18.19 -3.54
CA ALA A 40 -25.32 -18.25 -3.45
C ALA A 40 -25.88 -19.01 -2.22
N PRO A 41 -25.34 -20.18 -1.78
CA PRO A 41 -25.85 -20.84 -0.58
C PRO A 41 -25.67 -19.97 0.68
N LEU A 42 -24.55 -19.27 0.80
CA LEU A 42 -24.24 -18.38 1.93
C LEU A 42 -25.08 -17.11 1.87
N GLN A 43 -25.37 -16.57 0.67
CA GLN A 43 -26.31 -15.46 0.51
C GLN A 43 -27.71 -15.82 1.05
N GLY A 44 -28.17 -17.05 0.78
CA GLY A 44 -29.43 -17.58 1.30
C GLY A 44 -29.46 -17.62 2.82
N GLN A 45 -28.44 -18.20 3.44
CA GLN A 45 -28.29 -18.27 4.90
C GLN A 45 -28.24 -16.89 5.55
N LEU A 46 -27.49 -15.96 4.97
CA LEU A 46 -27.36 -14.59 5.44
C LEU A 46 -28.71 -13.87 5.39
N SER A 47 -29.41 -13.95 4.26
CA SER A 47 -30.74 -13.33 4.09
C SER A 47 -31.77 -13.89 5.07
N HIS A 48 -31.70 -15.18 5.42
CA HIS A 48 -32.61 -15.79 6.40
C HIS A 48 -32.33 -15.26 7.81
N ARG A 49 -31.06 -15.16 8.20
CA ARG A 49 -30.66 -14.64 9.53
C ARG A 49 -30.96 -13.15 9.67
N MET A 50 -30.82 -12.38 8.59
CA MET A 50 -31.18 -10.96 8.58
C MET A 50 -32.69 -10.73 8.63
N ARG A 51 -33.50 -11.58 7.97
CA ARG A 51 -34.97 -11.50 8.00
C ARG A 51 -35.59 -11.77 9.39
N GLY A 52 -34.87 -12.48 10.26
CA GLY A 52 -35.27 -12.70 11.66
C GLY A 52 -34.93 -11.54 12.61
N LEU A 53 -34.26 -10.49 12.11
CA LEU A 53 -33.92 -9.30 12.87
C LEU A 53 -34.82 -8.16 12.36
N PRO A 54 -35.95 -7.85 13.02
CA PRO A 54 -36.69 -6.65 12.68
C PRO A 54 -35.75 -5.45 12.80
N ALA A 55 -35.74 -4.63 11.75
CA ALA A 55 -34.97 -3.40 11.65
C ALA A 55 -35.35 -2.50 12.84
N GLY A 56 -34.49 -2.48 13.86
CA GLY A 56 -34.76 -1.79 15.12
C GLY A 56 -35.65 -2.59 16.06
N HIS A 57 -35.02 -3.26 17.03
CA HIS A 57 -35.64 -3.89 18.20
C HIS A 57 -36.59 -5.07 17.94
N ALA A 58 -36.17 -6.29 18.29
CA ALA A 58 -36.99 -7.22 19.09
C ALA A 58 -36.19 -8.43 19.56
N GLU A 59 -36.54 -8.88 20.75
CA GLU A 59 -35.96 -9.96 21.53
C GLU A 59 -36.35 -11.35 21.01
N ALA A 60 -35.36 -12.25 20.98
CA ALA A 60 -35.41 -13.71 21.23
C ALA A 60 -34.22 -14.34 20.49
N GLN A 61 -33.20 -14.96 21.08
CA GLN A 61 -33.04 -15.57 22.40
C GLN A 61 -31.51 -15.54 22.69
N VAL A 62 -31.11 -15.01 23.85
CA VAL A 62 -29.75 -15.09 24.47
C VAL A 62 -28.60 -14.27 23.85
N ALA A 63 -28.72 -13.67 22.67
CA ALA A 63 -27.61 -12.94 22.01
C ALA A 63 -27.85 -11.41 21.86
N GLY A 64 -26.91 -10.56 22.28
CA GLY A 64 -27.01 -9.10 22.16
C GLY A 64 -27.08 -8.57 20.71
N PRO A 65 -27.56 -7.34 20.48
CA PRO A 65 -27.84 -6.82 19.13
C PRO A 65 -26.55 -6.68 18.30
N ILE A 66 -26.55 -7.28 17.10
CA ILE A 66 -25.42 -7.26 16.16
C ILE A 66 -25.62 -6.12 15.15
N ARG A 67 -24.57 -5.35 14.86
CA ARG A 67 -24.54 -4.41 13.73
C ARG A 67 -23.94 -5.13 12.52
N VAL A 68 -24.63 -5.11 11.38
CA VAL A 68 -24.09 -5.62 10.12
C VAL A 68 -23.66 -4.44 9.25
N ILE A 69 -22.46 -4.51 8.68
CA ILE A 69 -21.94 -3.57 7.69
C ILE A 69 -21.47 -4.42 6.51
N ALA A 70 -21.77 -4.00 5.28
CA ALA A 70 -21.26 -4.65 4.08
C ALA A 70 -20.64 -3.61 3.16
N SER A 71 -19.61 -4.01 2.42
CA SER A 71 -18.99 -3.23 1.35
C SER A 71 -18.98 -4.03 0.06
N THR A 72 -18.98 -3.32 -1.06
CA THR A 72 -18.89 -3.88 -2.41
C THR A 72 -18.38 -2.79 -3.35
N SER A 73 -17.67 -3.20 -4.40
CA SER A 73 -17.27 -2.36 -5.52
C SER A 73 -18.19 -2.53 -6.74
N ALA A 74 -19.10 -3.51 -6.72
CA ALA A 74 -20.00 -3.83 -7.83
C ALA A 74 -21.39 -3.21 -7.65
N ASP A 75 -22.07 -2.96 -8.78
CA ASP A 75 -23.49 -2.60 -8.79
C ASP A 75 -24.32 -3.85 -8.43
N LEU A 76 -24.78 -3.91 -7.17
CA LEU A 76 -25.59 -5.03 -6.67
C LEU A 76 -26.93 -5.15 -7.40
N GLU A 77 -27.54 -4.05 -7.84
CA GLU A 77 -28.80 -4.13 -8.60
C GLU A 77 -28.57 -4.84 -9.94
N GLN A 78 -27.46 -4.53 -10.61
CA GLN A 78 -27.05 -5.22 -11.82
C GLN A 78 -26.80 -6.71 -11.55
N ARG A 79 -26.07 -7.05 -10.49
CA ARG A 79 -25.81 -8.44 -10.08
C ARG A 79 -27.10 -9.21 -9.77
N VAL A 80 -28.12 -8.54 -9.22
CA VAL A 80 -29.46 -9.14 -9.01
C VAL A 80 -30.16 -9.38 -10.35
N ARG A 81 -30.10 -8.42 -11.30
CA ARG A 81 -30.65 -8.61 -12.66
C ARG A 81 -30.00 -9.79 -13.38
N GLU A 82 -28.70 -9.99 -13.18
CA GLU A 82 -27.91 -11.10 -13.73
C GLU A 82 -28.08 -12.44 -12.96
N LYS A 83 -28.91 -12.48 -11.91
CA LYS A 83 -29.13 -13.64 -11.02
C LYS A 83 -27.86 -14.13 -10.30
N GLN A 84 -26.84 -13.29 -10.20
CA GLN A 84 -25.61 -13.58 -9.46
C GLN A 84 -25.75 -13.21 -7.97
N PHE A 85 -26.72 -12.34 -7.65
CA PHE A 85 -26.98 -11.88 -6.29
C PHE A 85 -28.44 -12.03 -5.87
N SER A 86 -28.65 -12.38 -4.60
CA SER A 86 -29.97 -12.59 -4.01
C SER A 86 -30.67 -11.27 -3.73
N ARG A 87 -31.82 -11.06 -4.36
CA ARG A 87 -32.71 -9.92 -4.08
C ARG A 87 -33.11 -9.82 -2.61
N ALA A 88 -33.24 -10.96 -1.92
CA ALA A 88 -33.60 -10.98 -0.51
C ALA A 88 -32.46 -10.54 0.41
N LEU A 89 -31.21 -10.75 -0.01
CA LEU A 89 -30.05 -10.25 0.72
C LEU A 89 -29.88 -8.74 0.49
N LEU A 90 -30.03 -8.29 -0.76
CA LEU A 90 -29.97 -6.88 -1.11
C LEU A 90 -30.95 -6.04 -0.28
N ALA A 91 -32.22 -6.46 -0.23
CA ALA A 91 -33.25 -5.77 0.57
C ALA A 91 -32.93 -5.72 2.08
N GLY A 92 -32.15 -6.67 2.61
CA GLY A 92 -31.71 -6.66 4.00
C GLY A 92 -30.55 -5.71 4.27
N LEU A 93 -29.72 -5.42 3.25
CA LEU A 93 -28.54 -4.57 3.34
C LEU A 93 -28.84 -3.09 2.99
N GLU A 94 -29.82 -2.84 2.11
CA GLU A 94 -30.21 -1.50 1.61
C GLU A 94 -30.85 -0.56 2.65
N PHE A 95 -30.78 -0.86 3.95
CA PHE A 95 -31.35 0.03 4.97
C PHE A 95 -30.62 1.38 5.05
N LEU A 96 -29.28 1.37 4.95
CA LEU A 96 -28.45 2.57 4.93
C LEU A 96 -27.26 2.33 4.00
N THR A 97 -27.29 2.95 2.83
CA THR A 97 -26.21 2.91 1.85
C THR A 97 -25.36 4.17 1.98
N VAL A 98 -24.03 4.01 1.97
CA VAL A 98 -23.08 5.12 1.95
C VAL A 98 -22.20 4.94 0.72
N ASP A 99 -22.37 5.83 -0.24
CA ASP A 99 -21.53 5.86 -1.43
C ASP A 99 -20.23 6.60 -1.12
N ILE A 100 -19.10 5.93 -1.36
CA ILE A 100 -17.77 6.50 -1.14
C ILE A 100 -17.29 7.05 -2.48
N PRO A 101 -17.27 8.38 -2.69
CA PRO A 101 -16.82 8.95 -3.96
C PRO A 101 -15.33 8.68 -4.17
N PRO A 102 -14.89 8.51 -5.43
CA PRO A 102 -13.50 8.29 -5.79
C PRO A 102 -12.63 9.50 -5.45
N LEU A 103 -11.32 9.30 -5.30
CA LEU A 103 -10.39 10.34 -4.85
C LEU A 103 -10.44 11.64 -5.69
N ARG A 104 -10.64 11.52 -7.00
CA ARG A 104 -10.78 12.67 -7.92
C ARG A 104 -11.95 13.61 -7.61
N GLU A 105 -12.99 13.12 -6.92
CA GLU A 105 -14.16 13.93 -6.53
C GLU A 105 -13.99 14.56 -5.13
N ARG A 106 -12.92 14.18 -4.41
CA ARG A 106 -12.60 14.63 -3.04
C ARG A 106 -11.19 15.23 -2.96
N VAL A 107 -10.86 16.11 -3.91
CA VAL A 107 -9.53 16.71 -4.04
C VAL A 107 -9.07 17.40 -2.74
N GLU A 108 -10.01 17.98 -1.98
CA GLU A 108 -9.75 18.62 -0.68
C GLU A 108 -9.21 17.64 0.39
N ASP A 109 -9.57 16.35 0.31
CA ASP A 109 -9.11 15.31 1.24
C ASP A 109 -7.67 14.85 0.94
N ILE A 110 -7.18 15.05 -0.29
CA ILE A 110 -5.90 14.49 -0.77
C ILE A 110 -4.74 14.89 0.14
N GLY A 111 -4.67 16.16 0.55
CA GLY A 111 -3.61 16.64 1.44
C GLY A 111 -3.61 15.94 2.80
N ALA A 112 -4.78 15.81 3.43
CA ALA A 112 -4.90 15.15 4.72
C ALA A 112 -4.62 13.64 4.61
N LEU A 113 -5.09 12.99 3.55
CA LEU A 113 -4.88 11.58 3.29
C LEU A 113 -3.40 11.27 3.00
N ALA A 114 -2.73 12.09 2.19
CA ALA A 114 -1.31 11.94 1.89
C ALA A 114 -0.43 12.12 3.14
N ALA A 115 -0.71 13.16 3.94
CA ALA A 115 -0.06 13.37 5.22
C ALA A 115 -0.26 12.17 6.16
N ARG A 116 -1.50 11.67 6.26
CA ARG A 116 -1.81 10.52 7.11
C ARG A 116 -1.12 9.24 6.64
N SER A 117 -1.07 8.97 5.33
CA SER A 117 -0.35 7.84 4.77
C SER A 117 1.15 7.91 5.08
N LEU A 118 1.76 9.10 5.02
CA LEU A 118 3.16 9.29 5.42
C LEU A 118 3.40 8.97 6.89
N GLU A 119 2.56 9.52 7.78
CA GLU A 119 2.64 9.26 9.22
C GLU A 119 2.52 7.76 9.55
N LEU A 120 1.55 7.08 8.95
CA LEU A 120 1.32 5.64 9.14
C LEU A 120 2.54 4.79 8.76
N HIS A 121 3.37 5.30 7.85
CA HIS A 121 4.58 4.63 7.38
C HIS A 121 5.86 5.17 8.05
N GLY A 122 5.75 6.03 9.06
CA GLY A 122 6.90 6.56 9.81
C GLY A 122 7.67 7.67 9.07
N PHE A 123 7.06 8.31 8.07
CA PHE A 123 7.59 9.48 7.39
C PHE A 123 6.99 10.77 7.96
N ASN A 124 7.71 11.89 7.79
CA ASN A 124 7.20 13.19 8.20
C ASN A 124 6.14 13.66 7.19
N PRO A 125 4.92 14.04 7.61
CA PRO A 125 3.87 14.49 6.70
C PRO A 125 4.23 15.77 5.93
N HIS A 126 5.12 16.60 6.47
CA HIS A 126 5.53 17.88 5.87
C HIS A 126 6.65 17.76 4.83
N VAL A 127 6.95 16.53 4.35
CA VAL A 127 7.91 16.33 3.27
C VAL A 127 7.34 16.70 1.90
N LEU A 128 6.03 16.77 1.73
CA LEU A 128 5.43 17.13 0.45
C LEU A 128 5.51 18.65 0.24
N GLY A 129 6.23 19.09 -0.79
CA GLY A 129 6.23 20.49 -1.21
C GLY A 129 4.91 20.89 -1.87
N ASP A 130 4.60 22.19 -1.88
CA ASP A 130 3.38 22.74 -2.50
C ASP A 130 3.25 22.34 -3.98
N ASP A 131 4.38 22.31 -4.69
CA ASP A 131 4.49 21.89 -6.09
C ASP A 131 4.14 20.41 -6.33
N VAL A 132 4.39 19.57 -5.32
CA VAL A 132 4.00 18.15 -5.32
C VAL A 132 2.53 18.01 -4.96
N MET A 133 2.06 18.80 -3.99
CA MET A 133 0.65 18.82 -3.62
C MET A 133 -0.25 19.23 -4.79
N GLU A 134 0.15 20.24 -5.57
CA GLU A 134 -0.54 20.60 -6.81
C GLU A 134 -0.63 19.43 -7.80
N ALA A 135 0.47 18.69 -7.99
CA ALA A 135 0.49 17.53 -8.87
C ALA A 135 -0.37 16.37 -8.36
N LEU A 136 -0.38 16.13 -7.05
CA LEU A 136 -1.24 15.12 -6.43
C LEU A 136 -2.72 15.49 -6.58
N CYS A 137 -3.07 16.77 -6.45
CA CYS A 137 -4.45 17.25 -6.63
C CYS A 137 -4.92 17.25 -8.09
N ALA A 138 -4.00 17.37 -9.05
CA ALA A 138 -4.31 17.39 -10.47
C ALA A 138 -4.46 15.98 -11.10
N HIS A 139 -4.09 14.92 -10.38
CA HIS A 139 -4.12 13.55 -10.88
C HIS A 139 -5.47 12.86 -10.64
N ASP A 140 -5.91 12.01 -11.58
CA ASP A 140 -7.24 11.37 -11.54
C ASP A 140 -7.35 10.18 -10.58
N TRP A 141 -6.20 9.64 -10.14
CA TRP A 141 -6.09 8.50 -9.22
C TRP A 141 -7.00 7.31 -9.59
N PRO A 142 -6.77 6.65 -10.75
CA PRO A 142 -7.55 5.48 -11.15
C PRO A 142 -7.54 4.36 -10.11
N GLY A 143 -6.47 4.21 -9.34
CA GLY A 143 -6.36 3.28 -8.21
C GLY A 143 -6.69 3.91 -6.84
N ASN A 144 -7.29 5.10 -6.82
CA ASN A 144 -7.83 5.79 -5.65
C ASN A 144 -6.77 5.94 -4.54
N LEU A 145 -7.19 5.88 -3.27
CA LEU A 145 -6.32 6.02 -2.10
C LEU A 145 -5.14 5.04 -2.09
N LEU A 146 -5.32 3.82 -2.59
CA LEU A 146 -4.27 2.80 -2.61
C LEU A 146 -3.11 3.19 -3.54
N GLU A 147 -3.44 3.67 -4.74
CA GLU A 147 -2.43 4.19 -5.67
C GLU A 147 -1.73 5.41 -5.09
N MET A 148 -2.50 6.37 -4.55
CA MET A 148 -1.95 7.58 -3.94
C MET A 148 -0.99 7.26 -2.79
N GLU A 149 -1.38 6.35 -1.88
CA GLU A 149 -0.53 5.90 -0.78
C GLU A 149 0.77 5.28 -1.29
N ARG A 150 0.71 4.37 -2.27
CA ARG A 150 1.90 3.74 -2.88
C ARG A 150 2.84 4.79 -3.47
N VAL A 151 2.30 5.77 -4.19
CA VAL A 151 3.09 6.84 -4.81
C VAL A 151 3.75 7.71 -3.75
N VAL A 152 2.99 8.19 -2.77
CA VAL A 152 3.49 9.10 -1.72
C VAL A 152 4.53 8.41 -0.83
N VAL A 153 4.28 7.16 -0.40
CA VAL A 153 5.24 6.37 0.38
C VAL A 153 6.49 6.11 -0.44
N ARG A 154 6.36 5.70 -1.71
CA ARG A 154 7.52 5.51 -2.60
C ARG A 154 8.35 6.78 -2.70
N LEU A 155 7.73 7.95 -2.92
CA LEU A 155 8.44 9.22 -3.01
C LEU A 155 9.19 9.55 -1.71
N ALA A 156 8.53 9.41 -0.55
CA ALA A 156 9.15 9.69 0.74
C ALA A 156 10.33 8.77 1.07
N VAL A 157 10.23 7.49 0.69
CA VAL A 157 11.35 6.56 0.79
C VAL A 157 12.46 7.02 -0.17
N MET A 158 12.15 7.29 -1.44
CA MET A 158 13.16 7.63 -2.44
C MET A 158 13.94 8.91 -2.12
N THR A 159 13.29 9.91 -1.51
CA THR A 159 13.95 11.18 -1.13
C THR A 159 14.67 11.13 0.23
N GLY A 160 14.62 9.98 0.91
CA GLY A 160 15.20 9.82 2.25
C GLY A 160 14.57 10.73 3.30
N GLY A 161 13.28 11.04 3.16
CA GLY A 161 12.53 11.91 4.09
C GLY A 161 12.83 13.41 3.98
N ARG A 162 13.49 13.86 2.91
CA ARG A 162 13.61 15.30 2.60
C ARG A 162 12.34 15.84 1.96
N CYS A 163 12.25 17.18 1.92
CA CYS A 163 11.24 17.86 1.13
C CYS A 163 11.29 17.40 -0.34
N ILE A 164 10.18 16.80 -0.79
CA ILE A 164 9.94 16.26 -2.12
C ILE A 164 9.51 17.41 -3.01
N ARG A 165 10.14 17.53 -4.18
CA ARG A 165 9.87 18.55 -5.19
C ARG A 165 9.46 17.94 -6.52
N ARG A 166 9.04 18.78 -7.47
CA ARG A 166 8.65 18.38 -8.83
C ARG A 166 9.72 17.57 -9.57
N ASP A 167 11.00 17.84 -9.33
CA ASP A 167 12.09 17.05 -9.93
C ASP A 167 12.11 15.59 -9.44
N ASP A 168 11.71 15.35 -8.19
CA ASP A 168 11.60 14.01 -7.62
C ASP A 168 10.39 13.27 -8.21
N LEU A 169 9.30 13.98 -8.53
CA LEU A 169 8.17 13.42 -9.27
C LEU A 169 8.62 12.92 -10.64
N ALA A 170 9.32 13.73 -11.43
CA ALA A 170 9.79 13.33 -12.75
C ALA A 170 10.70 12.08 -12.71
N ARG A 171 11.46 11.92 -11.62
CA ARG A 171 12.40 10.81 -11.44
C ARG A 171 11.76 9.52 -10.90
N HIS A 172 10.76 9.64 -10.03
CA HIS A 172 10.24 8.52 -9.23
C HIS A 172 8.73 8.26 -9.40
N ALA A 173 8.01 9.19 -10.02
CA ALA A 173 6.59 9.10 -10.36
C ALA A 173 6.31 9.88 -11.67
N PRO A 174 6.89 9.45 -12.81
CA PRO A 174 6.83 10.21 -14.06
C PRO A 174 5.40 10.43 -14.57
N ASP A 175 4.48 9.51 -14.28
CA ASP A 175 3.06 9.63 -14.63
C ASP A 175 2.42 10.85 -13.96
N LEU A 176 2.80 11.13 -12.70
CA LEU A 176 2.35 12.28 -11.95
C LEU A 176 2.99 13.59 -12.44
N ALA A 177 4.24 13.51 -12.93
CA ALA A 177 4.97 14.66 -13.46
C ALA A 177 4.53 15.07 -14.87
N ALA A 178 4.04 14.12 -15.67
CA ALA A 178 3.57 14.36 -17.03
C ALA A 178 2.19 15.03 -17.09
N GLY A 179 1.45 15.11 -15.96
CA GLY A 179 0.10 15.67 -15.93
C GLY A 179 -0.87 14.92 -16.86
N ASN A 180 -0.62 13.63 -17.12
CA ASN A 180 -1.41 12.86 -18.06
C ASN A 180 -2.81 12.58 -17.49
N LEU A 181 -3.75 13.46 -17.83
CA LEU A 181 -5.18 13.19 -17.93
C LEU A 181 -5.38 12.20 -19.09
N SER A 182 -5.32 10.90 -18.85
CA SER A 182 -5.97 9.89 -19.70
C SER A 182 -5.89 8.52 -19.05
N GLY A 183 -7.08 7.98 -18.74
CA GLY A 183 -7.26 6.57 -18.44
C GLY A 183 -6.78 5.71 -19.59
N ASP A 184 -5.88 4.79 -19.28
CA ASP A 184 -5.71 3.56 -20.04
C ASP A 184 -5.77 2.40 -19.05
N ALA A 185 -6.97 1.81 -18.97
CA ALA A 185 -7.18 0.49 -18.41
C ALA A 185 -6.50 -0.52 -19.35
N GLY A 186 -5.17 -0.63 -19.26
CA GLY A 186 -4.40 -1.39 -20.23
C GLY A 186 -2.94 -1.69 -19.90
N HIS A 187 -2.32 -1.06 -18.89
CA HIS A 187 -0.93 -1.38 -18.53
C HIS A 187 -0.84 -2.43 -17.40
N VAL A 188 -1.25 -3.65 -17.73
CA VAL A 188 -0.67 -4.84 -17.08
C VAL A 188 0.81 -4.80 -17.43
N ALA A 189 1.63 -4.32 -16.49
CA ALA A 189 3.07 -4.32 -16.61
C ALA A 189 3.51 -5.73 -17.01
N GLN A 190 3.96 -5.89 -18.26
CA GLN A 190 4.56 -7.11 -18.75
C GLN A 190 5.71 -7.46 -17.82
N LEU A 191 5.50 -8.51 -17.03
CA LEU A 191 6.54 -9.20 -16.29
C LEU A 191 7.64 -9.59 -17.30
N PRO A 192 8.93 -9.37 -17.01
CA PRO A 192 9.99 -10.00 -17.80
C PRO A 192 9.87 -11.53 -17.69
N PRO A 193 10.31 -12.27 -18.72
CA PRO A 193 10.06 -13.69 -18.84
C PRO A 193 10.65 -14.47 -17.66
N ARG A 194 9.86 -15.45 -17.23
CA ARG A 194 10.14 -16.44 -16.20
C ARG A 194 11.53 -17.05 -16.44
N VAL A 195 12.48 -16.76 -15.56
CA VAL A 195 13.72 -17.53 -15.49
C VAL A 195 13.37 -18.82 -14.74
N GLU A 196 13.37 -19.93 -15.47
CA GLU A 196 13.40 -21.27 -14.90
C GLU A 196 14.68 -21.44 -14.09
N GLU A 197 14.56 -21.64 -12.78
CA GLU A 197 15.66 -22.18 -11.99
C GLU A 197 15.09 -23.16 -10.95
N THR A 198 15.08 -24.42 -11.40
CA THR A 198 15.30 -25.67 -10.67
C THR A 198 14.88 -25.77 -9.19
N ALA A 199 13.94 -26.70 -8.99
CA ALA A 199 13.46 -27.22 -7.71
C ALA A 199 14.55 -27.83 -6.82
N ILE A 200 14.48 -27.58 -5.50
CA ILE A 200 14.75 -28.53 -4.40
C ILE A 200 13.75 -28.23 -3.25
N PRO A 201 13.22 -29.25 -2.52
CA PRO A 201 12.01 -29.17 -1.72
C PRO A 201 12.23 -28.59 -0.30
N GLY A 202 11.12 -28.14 0.30
CA GLY A 202 11.06 -27.44 1.60
C GLY A 202 11.45 -28.28 2.83
N PRO A 203 11.26 -27.70 4.03
CA PRO A 203 10.02 -28.02 4.72
C PRO A 203 9.35 -26.84 5.46
N ALA A 204 8.11 -27.14 5.87
CA ALA A 204 7.30 -26.50 6.91
C ALA A 204 6.40 -25.32 6.50
N GLN A 205 5.13 -25.68 6.35
CA GLN A 205 3.92 -24.86 6.39
C GLN A 205 4.01 -23.69 7.38
N GLN A 206 3.76 -22.48 6.87
CA GLN A 206 3.05 -21.46 7.62
C GLN A 206 2.00 -20.88 6.67
N ASP A 207 0.75 -21.26 6.93
CA ASP A 207 -0.44 -20.58 6.44
C ASP A 207 -0.39 -19.11 6.89
N ALA A 208 0.19 -18.26 6.06
CA ALA A 208 -0.05 -16.83 6.15
C ALA A 208 -1.30 -16.55 5.31
N PRO A 209 -2.40 -16.06 5.89
CA PRO A 209 -3.61 -15.77 5.15
C PRO A 209 -3.26 -14.72 4.07
N ARG A 210 -3.56 -15.06 2.82
CA ARG A 210 -3.68 -14.11 1.71
C ARG A 210 -4.86 -13.20 2.02
N ALA A 211 -4.67 -12.28 2.94
CA ALA A 211 -5.57 -11.17 3.13
C ALA A 211 -5.31 -10.19 1.99
N ALA A 212 -6.30 -10.03 1.11
CA ALA A 212 -6.47 -8.81 0.34
C ALA A 212 -6.61 -7.68 1.36
N HIS A 213 -5.50 -7.02 1.70
CA HIS A 213 -5.50 -5.81 2.50
C HIS A 213 -5.38 -4.63 1.54
N GLU A 214 -6.35 -3.73 1.58
CA GLU A 214 -6.45 -2.47 0.82
C GLU A 214 -5.39 -1.43 1.27
N GLY A 215 -4.13 -1.84 1.44
CA GLY A 215 -3.02 -0.97 1.80
C GLY A 215 -1.68 -1.68 1.66
N LEU A 216 -0.56 -0.96 1.85
CA LEU A 216 0.78 -1.58 1.81
C LEU A 216 0.87 -2.76 2.81
N HIS A 217 1.42 -3.89 2.36
CA HIS A 217 1.61 -5.07 3.22
C HIS A 217 2.45 -4.75 4.46
N ASP A 218 2.02 -5.17 5.66
CA ASP A 218 2.69 -4.79 6.92
C ASP A 218 4.16 -5.20 7.02
N GLY A 219 4.51 -6.34 6.42
CA GLY A 219 5.92 -6.75 6.26
C GLY A 219 6.74 -5.73 5.47
N LEU A 220 6.17 -5.15 4.41
CA LEU A 220 6.83 -4.09 3.65
C LEU A 220 6.93 -2.79 4.47
N LYS A 221 5.89 -2.43 5.23
CA LYS A 221 5.95 -1.25 6.13
C LYS A 221 7.10 -1.34 7.12
N ARG A 222 7.23 -2.48 7.82
CA ARG A 222 8.33 -2.74 8.76
C ARG A 222 9.69 -2.70 8.07
N ALA A 223 9.78 -3.28 6.87
CA ALA A 223 11.01 -3.22 6.06
C ALA A 223 11.38 -1.77 5.72
N LEU A 224 10.43 -0.95 5.25
CA LEU A 224 10.69 0.44 4.89
C LEU A 224 11.12 1.28 6.09
N ALA A 225 10.49 1.11 7.25
CA ALA A 225 10.85 1.78 8.48
C ALA A 225 12.30 1.46 8.89
N TYR A 226 12.68 0.18 8.89
CA TYR A 226 14.05 -0.22 9.22
C TYR A 226 15.07 0.28 8.20
N LEU A 227 14.72 0.21 6.91
CA LEU A 227 15.57 0.65 5.81
C LEU A 227 15.91 2.13 5.90
N LYS A 228 14.94 2.97 6.29
CA LYS A 228 15.12 4.42 6.48
C LYS A 228 16.25 4.70 7.49
N ASP A 229 16.31 3.94 8.58
CA ASP A 229 17.25 4.20 9.67
C ASP A 229 18.63 3.54 9.44
N HIS A 230 18.71 2.48 8.63
CA HIS A 230 19.92 1.65 8.47
C HIS A 230 20.48 1.63 7.04
N ALA A 231 20.07 2.56 6.17
CA ALA A 231 20.51 2.59 4.77
C ALA A 231 22.04 2.71 4.57
N ALA A 232 22.75 3.29 5.55
CA ALA A 232 24.21 3.44 5.53
C ALA A 232 24.96 2.14 5.89
N GLU A 233 24.29 1.17 6.49
CA GLU A 233 24.91 -0.08 6.94
C GLU A 233 24.94 -1.14 5.83
N PRO A 234 25.80 -2.17 5.93
CA PRO A 234 25.79 -3.31 5.03
C PRO A 234 24.48 -4.10 5.18
N LEU A 235 23.49 -3.81 4.33
CA LEU A 235 22.18 -4.41 4.40
C LEU A 235 21.90 -5.37 3.24
N THR A 236 21.46 -6.59 3.55
CA THR A 236 20.95 -7.53 2.56
C THR A 236 19.42 -7.62 2.62
N LEU A 237 18.81 -8.15 1.55
CA LEU A 237 17.37 -8.43 1.53
C LEU A 237 16.99 -9.45 2.61
N GLY A 238 17.90 -10.38 2.95
CA GLY A 238 17.69 -11.37 4.00
C GLY A 238 17.66 -10.73 5.40
N ASP A 239 18.53 -9.76 5.67
CA ASP A 239 18.52 -9.00 6.92
C ASP A 239 17.20 -8.23 7.09
N LEU A 240 16.78 -7.57 6.01
CA LEU A 240 15.55 -6.80 6.00
C LEU A 240 14.30 -7.70 6.16
N ALA A 241 14.31 -8.88 5.55
CA ALA A 241 13.23 -9.85 5.66
C ALA A 241 13.09 -10.40 7.09
N ARG A 242 14.21 -10.71 7.75
CA ARG A 242 14.23 -11.13 9.16
C ARG A 242 13.62 -10.07 10.06
N GLN A 243 14.02 -8.81 9.88
CA GLN A 243 13.48 -7.70 10.67
C GLN A 243 12.00 -7.43 10.38
N ALA A 244 11.57 -7.63 9.14
CA ALA A 244 10.19 -7.48 8.72
C ALA A 244 9.28 -8.68 9.09
N HIS A 245 9.84 -9.74 9.67
CA HIS A 245 9.15 -11.00 9.97
C HIS A 245 8.46 -11.63 8.75
N VAL A 246 9.14 -11.63 7.60
CA VAL A 246 8.65 -12.23 6.35
C VAL A 246 9.77 -13.01 5.65
N SER A 247 9.43 -13.88 4.70
CA SER A 247 10.45 -14.56 3.90
C SER A 247 11.15 -13.59 2.94
N GLN A 248 12.41 -13.87 2.62
CA GLN A 248 13.21 -13.06 1.69
C GLN A 248 12.56 -12.98 0.29
N SER A 249 11.99 -14.09 -0.19
CA SER A 249 11.29 -14.15 -1.48
C SER A 249 10.01 -13.32 -1.47
N HIS A 250 9.21 -13.41 -0.40
CA HIS A 250 7.98 -12.62 -0.26
C HIS A 250 8.31 -11.13 -0.18
N LEU A 251 9.30 -10.73 0.61
CA LEU A 251 9.70 -9.33 0.69
C LEU A 251 10.19 -8.79 -0.66
N GLY A 252 10.98 -9.59 -1.39
CA GLY A 252 11.41 -9.23 -2.74
C GLY A 252 10.25 -9.05 -3.73
N PHE A 253 9.20 -9.88 -3.61
CA PHE A 253 7.96 -9.72 -4.36
C PHE A 253 7.24 -8.41 -3.97
N LEU A 254 7.08 -8.14 -2.68
CA LEU A 254 6.41 -6.94 -2.17
C LEU A 254 7.08 -5.64 -2.66
N PHE A 255 8.41 -5.57 -2.71
CA PHE A 255 9.11 -4.41 -3.29
C PHE A 255 8.70 -4.15 -4.75
N ARG A 256 8.54 -5.23 -5.54
CA ARG A 256 8.20 -5.11 -6.96
C ARG A 256 6.72 -4.82 -7.15
N SER A 257 5.84 -5.54 -6.45
CA SER A 257 4.39 -5.43 -6.62
C SER A 257 3.81 -4.15 -6.03
N GLU A 258 4.35 -3.68 -4.89
CA GLU A 258 3.80 -2.51 -4.17
C GLU A 258 4.54 -1.21 -4.46
N LEU A 259 5.86 -1.26 -4.68
CA LEU A 259 6.69 -0.06 -4.90
C LEU A 259 7.23 0.05 -6.33
N GLY A 260 7.02 -0.96 -7.18
CA GLY A 260 7.50 -0.95 -8.57
C GLY A 260 9.02 -1.02 -8.72
N THR A 261 9.76 -1.44 -7.68
CA THR A 261 11.23 -1.44 -7.69
C THR A 261 11.81 -2.66 -6.97
N THR A 262 13.14 -2.77 -6.92
CA THR A 262 13.82 -3.81 -6.13
C THR A 262 14.47 -3.20 -4.90
N PHE A 263 14.62 -3.98 -3.84
CA PHE A 263 15.38 -3.59 -2.65
C PHE A 263 16.77 -3.04 -2.97
N LYS A 264 17.52 -3.69 -3.88
CA LYS A 264 18.88 -3.25 -4.24
C LYS A 264 18.87 -1.87 -4.89
N LEU A 265 17.95 -1.63 -5.82
CA LEU A 265 17.81 -0.34 -6.49
C LEU A 265 17.38 0.75 -5.51
N LEU A 266 16.42 0.43 -4.64
CA LEU A 266 15.93 1.33 -3.61
C LEU A 266 17.04 1.70 -2.60
N LEU A 267 17.78 0.72 -2.08
CA LEU A 267 18.92 0.97 -1.17
C LEU A 267 19.99 1.82 -1.83
N GLN A 268 20.32 1.54 -3.10
CA GLN A 268 21.29 2.33 -3.85
C GLN A 268 20.82 3.78 -4.01
N GLN A 269 19.54 4.01 -4.34
CA GLN A 269 18.98 5.35 -4.49
C GLN A 269 19.01 6.13 -3.16
N LEU A 270 18.58 5.50 -2.06
CA LEU A 270 18.64 6.07 -0.70
C LEU A 270 20.05 6.54 -0.34
N ARG A 271 21.06 5.71 -0.61
CA ARG A 271 22.47 6.04 -0.31
C ARG A 271 23.00 7.19 -1.16
N ILE A 272 22.57 7.28 -2.43
CA ILE A 272 22.92 8.42 -3.29
C ILE A 272 22.24 9.71 -2.80
N GLU A 273 20.98 9.65 -2.37
CA GLU A 273 20.30 10.84 -1.84
C GLU A 273 20.93 11.35 -0.53
N HIS A 274 21.34 10.45 0.36
CA HIS A 274 22.13 10.81 1.53
C HIS A 274 23.52 11.38 1.15
N ALA A 275 24.18 10.81 0.13
CA ALA A 275 25.44 11.35 -0.38
C ALA A 275 25.27 12.77 -0.94
N LYS A 276 24.16 13.07 -1.64
CA LYS A 276 23.84 14.43 -2.11
C LYS A 276 23.72 15.42 -0.94
N GLN A 277 23.15 15.00 0.20
CA GLN A 277 23.07 15.84 1.41
C GLN A 277 24.46 16.16 1.94
N LEU A 278 25.28 15.13 2.19
CA LEU A 278 26.65 15.29 2.70
C LEU A 278 27.55 16.14 1.77
N LEU A 279 27.31 16.08 0.45
CA LEU A 279 28.03 16.91 -0.52
C LEU A 279 27.56 18.37 -0.55
N ARG A 280 26.30 18.64 -0.19
CA ARG A 280 25.71 20.01 -0.12
C ARG A 280 26.04 20.71 1.18
N ASP A 281 26.08 19.99 2.31
CA ASP A 281 26.24 20.55 3.66
C ASP A 281 27.65 21.10 3.97
N GLY A 282 28.52 21.23 2.94
CA GLY A 282 29.78 21.97 3.03
C GLY A 282 30.88 21.31 3.87
N GLN A 283 30.66 20.10 4.39
CA GLN A 283 31.70 19.35 5.08
C GLN A 283 32.84 19.03 4.09
N ARG A 284 34.08 19.38 4.44
CA ARG A 284 35.29 19.08 3.65
C ARG A 284 35.67 17.58 3.68
N LEU A 285 34.68 16.68 3.75
CA LEU A 285 34.90 15.24 3.66
C LEU A 285 35.47 14.89 2.29
N ARG A 286 36.44 13.97 2.23
CA ARG A 286 36.89 13.44 0.94
C ARG A 286 35.76 12.61 0.35
N ILE A 287 35.68 12.54 -0.98
CA ILE A 287 34.62 11.78 -1.68
C ILE A 287 34.63 10.30 -1.24
N THR A 288 35.80 9.74 -0.96
CA THR A 288 35.95 8.39 -0.40
C THR A 288 35.30 8.26 0.97
N ASP A 289 35.45 9.26 1.85
CA ASP A 289 34.86 9.23 3.19
C ASP A 289 33.32 9.33 3.09
N VAL A 290 32.80 10.15 2.15
CA VAL A 290 31.36 10.22 1.83
C VAL A 290 30.84 8.87 1.33
N ALA A 291 31.56 8.21 0.42
CA ALA A 291 31.17 6.91 -0.11
C ALA A 291 31.07 5.85 1.01
N LEU A 292 32.04 5.81 1.92
CA LEU A 292 32.04 4.89 3.05
C LEU A 292 30.91 5.20 4.03
N GLN A 293 30.68 6.49 4.36
CA GLN A 293 29.63 6.91 5.29
C GLN A 293 28.22 6.59 4.78
N VAL A 294 28.00 6.63 3.47
CA VAL A 294 26.71 6.25 2.86
C VAL A 294 26.64 4.76 2.50
N GLY A 295 27.58 3.94 2.99
CA GLY A 295 27.52 2.48 2.90
C GLY A 295 28.04 1.86 1.60
N PHE A 296 28.74 2.61 0.74
CA PHE A 296 29.43 2.03 -0.41
C PHE A 296 30.78 1.43 0.03
N GLY A 297 31.02 0.17 -0.33
CA GLY A 297 32.28 -0.51 -0.03
C GLY A 297 33.46 -0.09 -0.92
N ASP A 298 33.21 0.57 -2.04
CA ASP A 298 34.25 1.05 -2.96
C ASP A 298 33.85 2.36 -3.66
N LEU A 299 34.84 3.22 -3.91
CA LEU A 299 34.68 4.53 -4.55
C LEU A 299 34.22 4.41 -6.01
N SER A 300 34.71 3.42 -6.76
CA SER A 300 34.38 3.26 -8.18
C SER A 300 32.91 2.89 -8.35
N HIS A 301 32.39 2.01 -7.48
CA HIS A 301 30.97 1.66 -7.47
C HIS A 301 30.09 2.87 -7.09
N PHE A 302 30.52 3.65 -6.09
CA PHE A 302 29.85 4.89 -5.71
C PHE A 302 29.80 5.90 -6.87
N GLU A 303 30.93 6.20 -7.51
CA GLU A 303 30.97 7.20 -8.59
C GLU A 303 30.10 6.81 -9.79
N LYS A 304 30.09 5.53 -10.18
CA LYS A 304 29.20 5.02 -11.25
C LYS A 304 27.73 5.15 -10.86
N SER A 305 27.39 4.77 -9.63
CA SER A 305 26.03 4.85 -9.09
C SER A 305 25.53 6.29 -9.03
N PHE A 306 26.37 7.20 -8.53
CA PHE A 306 26.08 8.62 -8.41
C PHE A 306 25.89 9.25 -9.79
N ARG A 307 26.80 8.99 -10.74
CA ARG A 307 26.67 9.51 -12.10
C ARG A 307 25.40 9.00 -12.79
N ARG A 308 25.04 7.73 -12.60
CA ARG A 308 23.80 7.18 -13.17
C ARG A 308 22.55 7.85 -12.60
N ALA A 309 22.54 8.17 -11.31
CA ALA A 309 21.39 8.76 -10.64
C ALA A 309 21.29 10.29 -10.78
N VAL A 310 22.43 10.98 -10.90
CA VAL A 310 22.52 12.46 -10.85
C VAL A 310 23.01 13.06 -12.17
N GLY A 311 23.54 12.27 -13.11
CA GLY A 311 24.07 12.73 -14.40
C GLY A 311 25.50 13.25 -14.34
N VAL A 312 25.94 13.78 -13.18
CA VAL A 312 27.30 14.33 -12.97
C VAL A 312 28.10 13.54 -11.94
N SER A 313 29.41 13.79 -11.86
CA SER A 313 30.26 13.17 -10.84
C SER A 313 30.02 13.77 -9.44
N PRO A 314 30.27 13.04 -8.35
CA PRO A 314 30.18 13.57 -6.98
C PRO A 314 31.02 14.85 -6.76
N ARG A 315 32.21 14.93 -7.39
CA ARG A 315 33.08 16.11 -7.33
C ARG A 315 32.49 17.31 -8.05
N SER A 316 31.90 17.07 -9.22
CA SER A 316 31.22 18.11 -10.01
C SER A 316 30.00 18.62 -9.27
N TYR A 317 29.17 17.70 -8.74
CA TYR A 317 27.99 18.02 -7.95
C TYR A 317 28.30 18.88 -6.73
N ARG A 318 29.42 18.61 -6.04
CA ARG A 318 29.87 19.46 -4.91
C ARG A 318 30.20 20.90 -5.31
N ARG A 319 30.67 21.12 -6.55
CA ARG A 319 31.05 22.46 -7.05
C ARG A 319 29.85 23.25 -7.56
N THR A 320 28.85 22.56 -8.08
CA THR A 320 27.61 23.13 -8.63
C THR A 320 26.42 22.22 -8.27
N PRO A 321 25.82 22.40 -7.08
CA PRO A 321 24.74 21.54 -6.59
C PRO A 321 23.36 21.78 -7.23
N ASP A 322 23.21 22.80 -8.08
CA ASP A 322 21.97 23.24 -8.77
C ASP A 322 22.08 23.18 -10.31
N GLN A 323 22.71 22.14 -10.86
CA GLN A 323 22.63 21.81 -12.30
C GLN A 323 21.90 20.48 -12.52
#